data_AF-A0A3L8DVV8-F1
#
_entry.id   AF-A0A3L8DVV8-F1
#
_cell.length_a   1.000
_cell.length_b   1.000
_cell.length_c   1.000
_cell.angle_alpha   90.00
_cell.angle_beta   90.00
_cell.angle_gamma   90.00
#
_symmetry.space_group_name_H-M   'P 1'
#
loop_
_entity.id
_entity.type
_entity.pdbx_description
1 polymer ?
#
loop_
_entity_poly.entity_id
_entity_poly.type
_entity_poly.pdbx_seq_one_letter_code
_entity_poly.pdbx_strand_id
1 'polypeptide(L)' 'MRTLYNLDNGNLCCHILRKIKCPTLILSKSKDKLIMPDQSFNLHLNIIKARIHIFKKSNAVLQYSMEFNKVITEFLLEK' A
#
# COMPACT_ATOMS: atom_id res chain seq x y z
N MET A 1 1.65 -24.13 -1.91
CA MET A 1 2.10 -22.78 -2.37
C MET A 1 2.60 -22.77 -3.80
N ARG A 2 3.52 -23.66 -4.23
CA ARG A 2 3.98 -23.72 -5.64
C ARG A 2 2.88 -23.86 -6.69
N THR A 3 1.86 -24.66 -6.41
CA THR A 3 0.69 -24.84 -7.30
C THR A 3 -0.05 -23.53 -7.56
N LEU A 4 -0.37 -22.76 -6.51
CA LEU A 4 -1.01 -21.44 -6.64
C LEU A 4 -0.14 -20.46 -7.44
N TYR A 5 1.17 -20.47 -7.21
CA TYR A 5 2.09 -19.62 -7.97
C TYR A 5 2.08 -19.97 -9.47
N ASN A 6 2.10 -21.26 -9.81
CA ASN A 6 2.19 -21.70 -11.20
C ASN A 6 0.90 -21.47 -12.02
N LEU A 7 -0.25 -21.24 -11.38
CA LEU A 7 -1.52 -21.03 -12.08
C LEU A 7 -1.59 -19.69 -12.81
N ASP A 8 -0.98 -18.64 -12.26
CA ASP A 8 -0.99 -17.29 -12.85
C ASP A 8 0.32 -16.54 -12.55
N ASN A 9 1.45 -17.26 -12.55
CA ASN A 9 2.78 -16.72 -12.23
C ASN A 9 2.83 -15.86 -10.93
N GLY A 10 2.10 -16.30 -9.91
CA GLY A 10 2.01 -15.60 -8.62
C GLY A 10 1.11 -14.36 -8.63
N ASN A 11 0.40 -14.07 -9.73
CA ASN A 11 -0.64 -13.05 -9.75
C ASN A 11 -1.90 -13.59 -9.05
N LEU A 12 -2.22 -13.00 -7.90
CA LEU A 12 -3.40 -13.36 -7.12
C LEU A 12 -4.58 -12.40 -7.37
N CYS A 13 -4.27 -11.12 -7.61
CA CYS A 13 -5.29 -10.08 -7.60
C CYS A 13 -4.96 -8.86 -8.47
N CYS A 14 -3.81 -8.80 -9.15
CA CYS A 14 -3.39 -7.61 -9.90
C CYS A 14 -4.44 -7.22 -10.96
N HIS A 15 -5.07 -8.21 -11.60
CA HIS A 15 -6.09 -7.97 -12.63
C HIS A 15 -7.40 -7.40 -12.06
N ILE A 16 -7.76 -7.67 -10.80
CA ILE A 16 -8.97 -7.13 -10.17
C ILE A 16 -8.77 -5.77 -9.51
N LEU A 17 -7.53 -5.33 -9.25
CA LEU A 17 -7.26 -4.04 -8.58
C LEU A 17 -7.93 -2.86 -9.30
N ARG A 18 -8.02 -2.91 -10.64
CA ARG A 18 -8.70 -1.87 -11.46
C ARG A 18 -10.20 -1.76 -11.20
N LYS A 19 -10.81 -2.77 -10.55
CA LYS A 19 -12.21 -2.74 -10.14
C LYS A 19 -12.43 -1.88 -8.88
N ILE A 20 -11.37 -1.56 -8.12
CA ILE A 20 -11.46 -0.66 -6.98
C ILE A 20 -11.69 0.77 -7.49
N LYS A 21 -12.85 1.35 -7.17
CA LYS A 21 -13.26 2.70 -7.61
C LYS A 21 -13.26 3.75 -6.50
N CYS A 22 -13.22 3.32 -5.24
CA CYS A 22 -13.14 4.24 -4.10
C CYS A 22 -11.74 4.85 -3.97
N PRO A 23 -11.63 6.06 -3.42
CA PRO A 23 -10.35 6.58 -2.94
C PRO A 23 -9.67 5.55 -2.04
N THR A 24 -8.37 5.31 -2.26
CA THR A 24 -7.61 4.30 -1.51
C THR A 24 -6.30 4.90 -1.03
N LEU A 25 -5.99 4.74 0.26
CA LEU A 25 -4.70 5.13 0.83
C LEU A 25 -3.84 3.89 1.06
N ILE A 26 -2.67 3.86 0.46
CA ILE A 26 -1.67 2.80 0.60
C ILE A 26 -0.59 3.30 1.55
N LEU A 27 -0.47 2.66 2.71
CA LEU A 27 0.53 2.98 3.72
C LEU A 27 1.65 1.94 3.66
N SER A 28 2.91 2.38 3.61
CA SER A 28 4.05 1.46 3.48
C SER A 28 5.29 1.97 4.20
N LYS A 29 6.16 1.05 4.64
CA LYS A 29 7.46 1.39 5.23
C LYS A 29 8.54 1.26 4.16
N SER A 30 9.50 2.18 4.14
CA SER A 30 10.56 2.21 3.10
C SER A 30 11.49 0.98 3.06
N LYS A 31 11.53 0.17 4.13
CA LYS A 31 12.36 -1.04 4.25
C LYS A 31 11.61 -2.12 5.03
N ASP A 32 10.40 -2.45 4.58
CA ASP A 32 9.71 -3.60 5.14
C ASP A 32 10.39 -4.89 4.67
N LYS A 33 10.88 -5.72 5.61
CA LYS A 33 11.58 -6.97 5.28
C LYS A 33 10.64 -8.05 4.74
N LEU A 34 9.35 -7.90 4.99
CA LEU A 34 8.34 -8.90 4.64
C LEU A 34 7.64 -8.60 3.32
N ILE A 35 7.80 -7.39 2.79
CA ILE A 35 7.09 -6.91 1.60
C ILE A 35 8.14 -6.58 0.54
N MET A 36 7.92 -7.10 -0.68
CA MET A 36 8.76 -6.72 -1.81
C MET A 36 8.58 -5.22 -2.10
N PRO A 37 9.66 -4.47 -2.38
CA PRO A 37 9.61 -3.02 -2.60
C PRO A 37 8.52 -2.60 -3.60
N ASP A 38 8.28 -3.45 -4.61
CA ASP A 38 7.39 -3.16 -5.72
C ASP A 38 5.90 -3.40 -5.41
N GLN A 39 5.53 -4.05 -4.29
CA GLN A 39 4.12 -4.36 -4.02
C GLN A 39 3.26 -3.10 -3.84
N SER A 40 3.73 -2.15 -3.04
CA SER A 40 3.01 -0.90 -2.79
C SER A 40 2.88 -0.06 -4.06
N PHE A 41 3.93 -0.03 -4.88
CA PHE A 41 3.91 0.62 -6.19
C PHE A 41 2.95 -0.06 -7.15
N ASN A 42 2.92 -1.40 -7.18
CA ASN A 42 2.00 -2.15 -8.02
C ASN A 42 0.52 -1.90 -7.64
N LEU A 43 0.22 -1.78 -6.35
CA LEU A 43 -1.11 -1.37 -5.89
C LEU A 43 -1.45 0.05 -6.36
N HIS A 44 -0.52 0.99 -6.18
CA HIS A 44 -0.71 2.39 -6.57
C HIS A 44 -0.94 2.55 -8.09
N LEU A 45 -0.21 1.80 -8.91
CA LEU A 45 -0.34 1.85 -10.37
C LEU A 45 -1.66 1.24 -10.88
N ASN A 46 -2.27 0.30 -10.14
CA ASN A 46 -3.45 -0.42 -10.61
C ASN A 46 -4.77 0.02 -9.96
N ILE A 47 -4.73 0.86 -8.93
CA ILE A 47 -5.92 1.44 -8.29
C ILE A 47 -6.04 2.91 -8.71
N ILE A 48 -7.09 3.24 -9.45
CA ILE A 48 -7.23 4.54 -10.16
C ILE A 48 -7.15 5.76 -9.23
N LYS A 49 -7.75 5.66 -8.04
CA LYS A 49 -7.79 6.75 -7.05
C LYS A 49 -6.92 6.44 -5.83
N ALA A 50 -5.80 5.75 -6.04
CA ALA A 50 -4.87 5.47 -4.97
C ALA A 50 -3.93 6.64 -4.68
N ARG A 51 -3.59 6.79 -3.41
CA ARG A 51 -2.47 7.59 -2.91
C ARG A 51 -1.54 6.68 -2.14
N ILE A 52 -0.24 6.91 -2.25
CA ILE A 52 0.77 6.14 -1.51
C ILE A 52 1.52 7.05 -0.55
N HIS A 53 1.64 6.63 0.72
CA HIS A 53 2.48 7.26 1.72
C HIS A 53 3.53 6.27 2.22
N ILE A 54 4.80 6.61 2.02
CA ILE A 54 5.93 5.78 2.43
C ILE A 54 6.56 6.40 3.67
N PHE A 55 6.36 5.76 4.81
CA PHE A 55 7.01 6.13 6.06
C PHE A 55 8.51 5.91 5.94
N LYS A 56 9.28 6.98 6.19
CA LYS A 56 10.70 6.84 6.46
C LYS A 56 10.87 6.06 7.77
N LYS A 57 11.87 5.18 7.81
CA LYS A 57 12.23 4.48 9.05
C LYS A 57 12.62 5.52 10.10
N SER A 58 11.72 5.79 11.05
CA SER A 58 12.06 6.48 12.29
C SER A 58 12.36 5.42 13.35
N ASN A 59 13.28 5.73 14.26
CA ASN A 59 13.56 4.86 15.41
C ASN A 59 12.59 5.13 16.59
N ALA A 60 11.65 6.07 16.42
CA ALA A 60 10.75 6.53 17.47
C ALA A 60 9.30 6.18 17.12
N VAL A 61 8.71 5.27 17.91
CA VAL A 61 7.30 4.82 17.78
C VAL A 61 6.32 5.99 17.83
N LEU A 62 6.59 7.00 18.67
CA LEU A 62 5.75 8.20 18.81
C LEU A 62 5.72 9.08 17.56
N GLN A 63 6.84 9.22 16.86
CA GLN A 63 6.88 10.00 15.63
C GLN A 63 6.09 9.30 14.52
N TYR A 64 6.19 7.97 14.46
CA TYR A 64 5.40 7.15 13.54
C TYR A 64 3.90 7.27 13.83
N SER A 65 3.48 7.26 15.10
CA SER A 65 2.06 7.36 15.45
C SER A 65 1.47 8.74 15.11
N MET A 66 2.21 9.84 15.33
CA MET A 66 1.75 11.18 14.94
C MET A 66 1.62 11.31 13.43
N GLU A 67 2.64 10.89 12.68
CA GLU A 67 2.62 10.95 11.20
C GLU A 67 1.49 10.06 10.64
N PHE A 68 1.33 8.85 11.16
CA PHE A 68 0.28 7.93 10.77
C PHE A 68 -1.12 8.52 10.97
N ASN A 69 -1.37 9.06 12.17
CA ASN A 69 -2.67 9.67 12.47
C ASN A 69 -2.94 10.90 11.60
N LYS A 70 -1.92 11.72 11.35
CA LYS A 70 -2.03 12.89 10.47
C LYS A 70 -2.43 12.47 9.05
N VAL A 71 -1.68 11.56 8.44
CA VAL A 71 -1.89 11.13 7.05
C VAL A 71 -3.28 10.48 6.86
N ILE A 72 -3.71 9.65 7.82
CA ILE A 72 -5.05 9.05 7.77
C ILE A 72 -6.13 10.12 7.93
N THR A 73 -5.96 11.04 8.88
CA THR A 73 -6.95 12.10 9.12
C THR A 73 -7.11 12.99 7.89
N GLU A 74 -6.01 13.40 7.26
CA GLU A 74 -6.03 14.19 6.02
C GLU A 74 -6.77 13.44 4.90
N PHE A 75 -6.49 12.15 4.71
CA PHE A 75 -7.16 11.34 3.69
C PHE A 75 -8.66 11.15 3.97
N LEU A 76 -9.06 10.95 5.22
CA LEU A 76 -10.47 10.75 5.59
C LEU A 76 -11.29 12.04 5.53
N LEU A 77 -10.65 13.20 5.71
CA LEU A 77 -11.32 14.51 5.69
C LEU A 77 -11.33 15.16 4.30
N GLU A 78 -10.56 14.66 3.33
CA GLU A 78 -10.68 15.07 1.94
C GLU A 78 -12.06 14.71 1.38
N LYS A 79 -12.73 15.70 0.78
CA LYS A 79 -14.05 15.57 0.15
C LYS A 79 -13.95 15.11 -1.30
#